data_AF-L7MI17-F1
#
_entry.id   AF-L7MI17-F1
#
_cell.length_a   1.000
_cell.length_b   1.000
_cell.length_c   1.000
_cell.angle_alpha   90.00
_cell.angle_beta   90.00
_cell.angle_gamma   90.00
#
_symmetry.space_group_name_H-M   'P 1'
#
loop_
_entity.id
_entity.type
_entity.pdbx_description
1 polymer ?
#
loop_
_entity_poly.entity_id
_entity_poly.type
_entity_poly.pdbx_seq_one_letter_code
_entity_poly.pdbx_strand_id
1 'polypeptide(L)'
;SRDWRRLQTNTYPNIHTLSKMRPSQYADRCPWCGDTPTLTHITWNCRRRPAEGNSPLITRNEFNRSWEVRLTRQDLGSQRATLDQAERAARASGALE
;
A
#
# COMPACT_ATOMS: atom_id res chain seq x y z
N SER A 1 3.90 15.83 3.73
CA SER A 1 2.51 15.69 4.22
C SER A 1 2.44 14.60 5.30
N ARG A 2 1.36 14.55 6.08
CA ARG A 2 1.14 13.54 7.15
C ARG A 2 1.19 12.10 6.62
N ASP A 3 0.54 11.83 5.49
CA ASP A 3 0.45 10.46 4.96
C ASP A 3 1.78 9.94 4.41
N TRP A 4 2.65 10.82 3.90
CA TRP A 4 4.00 10.41 3.52
C TRP A 4 4.77 9.84 4.70
N ARG A 5 4.69 10.51 5.87
CA ARG A 5 5.29 10.00 7.10
C ARG A 5 4.66 8.68 7.54
N ARG A 6 3.35 8.51 7.36
CA ARG A 6 2.66 7.26 7.70
C ARG A 6 3.13 6.08 6.83
N LEU A 7 3.42 6.31 5.55
CA LEU A 7 4.05 5.27 4.71
C LEU A 7 5.44 4.91 5.22
N GLN A 8 6.25 5.90 5.54
CA GLN A 8 7.61 5.71 6.05
C GLN A 8 7.65 5.02 7.43
N THR A 9 6.63 5.19 8.26
CA THR A 9 6.55 4.59 9.60
C THR A 9 5.64 3.37 9.67
N ASN A 10 5.18 2.84 8.53
CA ASN A 10 4.31 1.67 8.45
C ASN A 10 2.99 1.82 9.23
N THR A 11 2.44 3.04 9.28
CA THR A 11 1.18 3.38 9.99
C THR A 11 0.06 3.87 9.05
N TYR A 12 0.29 3.80 7.73
CA TYR A 12 -0.76 4.04 6.75
C TYR A 12 -1.77 2.87 6.77
N PRO A 13 -3.07 3.12 6.54
CA PRO A 13 -4.11 2.10 6.68
C PRO A 13 -3.81 0.84 5.87
N ASN A 14 -3.93 -0.32 6.51
CA ASN A 14 -3.77 -1.64 5.92
C ASN A 14 -4.59 -2.64 6.74
N ILE A 15 -5.01 -3.73 6.10
CA ILE A 15 -5.89 -4.73 6.74
C ILE A 15 -5.18 -5.41 7.91
N HIS A 16 -3.85 -5.61 7.86
CA HIS A 16 -3.14 -6.27 8.95
C HIS A 16 -3.30 -5.49 10.26
N THR A 17 -3.05 -4.18 10.25
CA THR A 17 -3.29 -3.31 11.41
C THR A 17 -4.77 -3.32 11.84
N LEU A 18 -5.69 -3.22 10.89
CA LEU A 18 -7.13 -3.21 11.18
C LEU A 18 -7.61 -4.53 11.80
N SER A 19 -7.07 -5.68 11.38
CA SER A 19 -7.39 -6.99 11.95
C SER A 19 -6.96 -7.11 13.42
N LYS A 20 -5.90 -6.40 13.82
CA LYS A 20 -5.48 -6.35 15.24
C LYS A 20 -6.39 -5.45 16.08
N MET A 21 -6.96 -4.41 15.47
CA MET A 21 -7.87 -3.47 16.16
C MET A 21 -9.32 -3.95 16.19
N ARG A 22 -9.77 -4.62 15.12
CA ARG A 22 -11.16 -5.03 14.86
C ARG A 22 -11.20 -6.42 14.20
N PRO A 23 -10.78 -7.49 14.91
CA PRO A 23 -10.64 -8.83 14.33
C PRO A 23 -11.95 -9.46 13.83
N SER A 24 -13.10 -9.04 14.36
CA SER A 24 -14.42 -9.49 13.89
C SER A 24 -14.84 -8.90 12.54
N GLN A 25 -14.24 -7.77 12.14
CA GLN A 25 -14.57 -7.07 10.89
C GLN A 25 -13.52 -7.33 9.80
N TYR A 26 -12.26 -7.53 10.19
CA TYR A 26 -11.14 -7.66 9.26
C TYR A 26 -10.39 -8.96 9.50
N ALA A 27 -10.38 -9.83 8.49
CA ALA A 27 -9.50 -10.99 8.48
C ALA A 27 -8.05 -10.57 8.19
N ASP A 28 -7.09 -11.16 8.90
CA ASP A 28 -5.65 -10.91 8.67
C ASP A 28 -5.13 -11.64 7.42
N ARG A 29 -5.83 -11.45 6.29
CA ARG A 29 -5.55 -12.08 4.99
C ARG A 29 -5.75 -11.08 3.86
N CYS A 30 -4.82 -11.07 2.92
CA CYS A 30 -4.91 -10.29 1.70
C CYS A 30 -6.09 -10.79 0.85
N PRO A 31 -7.01 -9.91 0.41
CA PRO A 31 -8.17 -10.33 -0.36
C PRO A 31 -7.81 -10.88 -1.75
N TRP A 32 -6.58 -10.67 -2.22
CA TRP A 32 -6.16 -11.06 -3.57
C TRP A 32 -5.31 -12.34 -3.61
N CYS A 33 -4.52 -12.60 -2.58
CA CYS A 33 -3.60 -13.75 -2.55
C CYS A 33 -3.64 -14.59 -1.28
N GLY A 34 -4.28 -14.11 -0.20
CA GLY A 34 -4.39 -14.83 1.08
C GLY A 34 -3.23 -14.61 2.06
N ASP A 35 -2.09 -14.03 1.63
CA ASP A 35 -0.95 -13.71 2.50
C ASP A 35 -1.28 -12.63 3.54
N THR A 36 -0.38 -12.38 4.50
CA THR A 36 -0.55 -11.31 5.49
C THR A 36 -0.63 -9.92 4.81
N PRO A 37 -1.72 -9.17 4.98
CA PRO A 37 -1.97 -7.92 4.27
C PRO A 37 -1.32 -6.71 4.94
N THR A 38 0.01 -6.76 5.08
CA THR A 38 0.80 -5.60 5.55
C THR A 38 0.74 -4.46 4.55
N LEU A 39 1.07 -3.24 4.99
CA LEU A 39 1.13 -2.06 4.11
C LEU A 39 1.99 -2.32 2.87
N THR A 40 3.23 -2.76 3.05
CA THR A 40 4.13 -3.07 1.93
C THR A 40 3.58 -4.17 1.02
N HIS A 41 2.92 -5.19 1.61
CA HIS A 41 2.33 -6.26 0.82
C HIS A 41 1.21 -5.73 -0.08
N ILE A 42 0.21 -5.05 0.49
CA ILE A 42 -0.94 -4.59 -0.29
C ILE A 42 -0.55 -3.48 -1.28
N THR A 43 0.42 -2.62 -0.94
CA THR A 43 0.82 -1.49 -1.77
C THR A 43 1.81 -1.88 -2.87
N TRP A 44 2.74 -2.78 -2.59
CA TRP A 44 3.89 -3.04 -3.46
C TRP A 44 4.04 -4.52 -3.85
N ASN A 45 4.10 -5.44 -2.88
CA ASN A 45 4.58 -6.79 -3.15
C ASN A 45 3.51 -7.75 -3.73
N CYS A 46 2.23 -7.50 -3.50
CA CYS A 46 1.18 -8.42 -3.94
C CYS A 46 1.09 -8.48 -5.46
N ARG A 47 1.46 -9.63 -6.05
CA ARG A 47 1.40 -9.87 -7.50
C ARG A 47 -0.01 -10.12 -8.04
N ARG A 48 -0.98 -10.37 -7.16
CA ARG A 48 -2.39 -10.60 -7.51
C ARG A 48 -3.28 -9.38 -7.31
N ARG A 49 -2.72 -8.22 -6.91
CA ARG A 49 -3.47 -6.98 -6.77
C ARG A 49 -4.13 -6.61 -8.10
N PRO A 50 -5.42 -6.21 -8.10
CA PRO A 50 -6.10 -5.82 -9.32
C PRO A 50 -5.49 -4.54 -9.93
N ALA A 51 -5.75 -4.32 -11.22
CA ALA A 51 -5.14 -3.23 -11.97
C ALA A 51 -5.53 -1.85 -11.40
N GLU A 52 -6.77 -1.70 -10.90
CA GLU A 52 -7.28 -0.47 -10.28
C GLU A 52 -6.48 -0.05 -9.03
N GLY A 53 -5.88 -1.02 -8.34
CA GLY A 53 -5.01 -0.80 -7.19
C GLY A 53 -3.61 -0.30 -7.56
N ASN A 54 -3.29 -0.17 -8.85
CA ASN A 54 -2.02 0.36 -9.32
C ASN A 54 -2.17 1.83 -9.76
N SER A 55 -1.25 2.65 -9.30
CA SER A 55 -1.11 4.04 -9.69
C SER A 55 -0.65 4.14 -11.14
N PRO A 56 -1.32 4.95 -11.98
CA PRO A 56 -0.83 5.24 -13.33
C PRO A 56 0.43 6.13 -13.31
N LEU A 57 0.77 6.71 -12.15
CA LEU A 57 1.93 7.58 -11.98
C LEU A 57 3.22 6.80 -11.71
N ILE A 58 3.14 5.47 -11.57
CA ILE A 58 4.31 4.61 -11.33
C ILE A 58 4.61 3.83 -12.60
N THR A 59 5.79 4.07 -13.16
CA THR A 59 6.25 3.32 -14.32
C THR A 59 6.61 1.87 -13.96
N ARG A 60 6.60 0.96 -14.92
CA ARG A 60 7.00 -0.44 -14.71
C ARG A 60 8.44 -0.56 -14.17
N ASN A 61 9.36 0.28 -14.65
CA ASN A 61 10.73 0.31 -14.16
C ASN A 61 10.81 0.76 -12.70
N GLU A 62 9.99 1.72 -12.30
CA GLU A 62 9.90 2.14 -10.91
C GLU A 62 9.29 1.08 -10.02
N PHE A 63 8.29 0.33 -10.50
CA PHE A 63 7.66 -0.77 -9.77
C PHE A 63 8.64 -1.91 -9.46
N ASN A 64 9.64 -2.10 -10.33
CA ASN A 64 10.70 -3.09 -10.11
C ASN A 64 11.72 -2.67 -9.03
N ARG A 65 11.68 -1.43 -8.54
CA ARG A 65 12.54 -1.00 -7.41
C ARG A 65 11.97 -1.52 -6.09
N SER A 66 12.83 -1.57 -5.07
CA SER A 66 12.37 -1.94 -3.73
C SER A 66 11.46 -0.86 -3.14
N TRP A 67 10.53 -1.29 -2.29
CA TRP A 67 9.63 -0.43 -1.54
C TRP A 67 10.41 0.62 -0.73
N GLU A 68 11.49 0.20 -0.08
CA GLU A 68 12.35 1.02 0.78
C GLU A 68 13.00 2.16 0.00
N VAL A 69 13.54 1.89 -1.20
CA VAL A 69 14.15 2.91 -2.07
C VAL A 69 13.12 3.97 -2.49
N ARG A 70 11.85 3.58 -2.62
CA ARG A 70 10.79 4.52 -2.98
C ARG A 70 10.45 5.45 -1.81
N LEU A 71 10.45 4.92 -0.59
CA LEU A 71 10.19 5.69 0.64
C LEU A 71 11.31 6.70 0.99
N THR A 72 12.50 6.58 0.41
CA THR A 72 13.59 7.55 0.59
C THR A 72 13.55 8.71 -0.41
N ARG A 73 12.64 8.70 -1.39
CA ARG A 73 12.53 9.76 -2.39
C ARG A 73 12.15 11.11 -1.76
N GLN A 74 12.86 12.15 -2.19
CA GLN A 74 12.63 13.52 -1.72
C GLN A 74 11.88 14.38 -2.74
N ASP A 75 11.85 13.96 -4.01
CA ASP A 75 11.12 14.67 -5.04
C ASP A 75 9.61 14.48 -4.86
N LEU A 76 8.88 15.59 -5.03
CA LEU A 76 7.44 15.64 -4.78
C LEU A 76 6.65 14.72 -5.72
N GLY A 77 7.13 14.52 -6.95
CA GLY A 77 6.49 13.64 -7.94
C GLY A 77 6.45 12.19 -7.48
N SER A 78 7.60 11.63 -7.10
CA SER A 78 7.72 10.26 -6.61
C SER A 78 6.94 10.05 -5.32
N GLN A 79 6.98 11.02 -4.40
CA GLN A 79 6.19 10.96 -3.16
C GLN A 79 4.70 10.88 -3.44
N ARG A 80 4.19 11.74 -4.35
CA ARG A 80 2.78 11.74 -4.76
C ARG A 80 2.37 10.44 -5.44
N ALA A 81 3.18 9.93 -6.37
CA ALA A 81 2.90 8.67 -7.05
C ALA A 81 2.84 7.48 -6.07
N THR A 82 3.70 7.48 -5.05
CA THR A 82 3.71 6.44 -4.01
C THR A 82 2.50 6.54 -3.08
N LEU A 83 2.09 7.76 -2.74
CA LEU A 83 0.87 7.98 -1.97
C LEU A 83 -0.38 7.54 -2.74
N ASP A 84 -0.47 7.89 -4.04
CA ASP A 84 -1.57 7.45 -4.90
C ASP A 84 -1.63 5.91 -5.01
N GLN A 85 -0.49 5.23 -5.16
CA GLN A 85 -0.41 3.77 -5.11
C GLN A 85 -0.93 3.19 -3.79
N ALA A 86 -0.49 3.77 -2.66
CA ALA A 86 -0.89 3.29 -1.34
C ALA A 86 -2.39 3.52 -1.08
N GLU A 87 -2.92 4.67 -1.47
CA GLU A 87 -4.34 4.99 -1.34
C GLU A 87 -5.20 4.05 -2.20
N ARG A 88 -4.86 3.88 -3.47
CA ARG A 88 -5.57 2.96 -4.39
C ARG A 88 -5.55 1.53 -3.88
N ALA A 89 -4.38 1.05 -3.46
CA ALA A 89 -4.25 -0.30 -2.90
C ALA A 89 -5.07 -0.46 -1.62
N ALA A 90 -5.05 0.54 -0.71
CA ALA A 90 -5.83 0.51 0.51
C ALA A 90 -7.33 0.45 0.21
N ARG A 91 -7.85 1.31 -0.68
CA ARG A 91 -9.25 1.30 -1.12
C ARG A 91 -9.65 -0.01 -1.78
N ALA A 92 -8.87 -0.48 -2.77
CA ALA A 92 -9.14 -1.74 -3.48
C ALA A 92 -9.10 -2.97 -2.57
N SER A 93 -8.34 -2.90 -1.47
CA SER A 93 -8.28 -3.98 -0.46
C SER A 93 -9.41 -3.90 0.57
N GLY A 94 -10.12 -2.77 0.67
CA GLY A 94 -11.08 -2.49 1.74
C GLY A 94 -10.45 -1.99 3.04
N ALA A 95 -9.18 -1.58 3.04
CA ALA A 95 -8.50 -0.99 4.20
C ALA A 95 -8.79 0.52 4.38
N LEU A 96 -9.37 1.16 3.37
CA LEU A 96 -9.73 2.57 3.35
C LEU A 96 -11.05 2.73 2.57
N GLU A 97 -11.95 3.57 3.07
CA GLU A 97 -13.20 3.94 2.38
C GLU A 97 -12.93 4.96 1.27
#